data_AF-A0A924WSE0-F1
#
_entry.id   AF-A0A924WSE0-F1
#
_cell.length_a   1.000
_cell.length_b   1.000
_cell.length_c   1.000
_cell.angle_alpha   90.00
_cell.angle_beta   90.00
_cell.angle_gamma   90.00
#
_symmetry.space_group_name_H-M   'P 1'
#
loop_
_entity.id
_entity.type
_entity.pdbx_description
1 polymer ?
#
loop_
_entity_poly.entity_id
_entity_poly.type
_entity_poly.pdbx_seq_one_letter_code
_entity_poly.pdbx_strand_id
1 'polypeptide(L)'
;MALIDKILGRNRSLSDLSAGELRKEEILISKQRDRLMKKIETLAEQKQRIFQTGAAQKSTELRTALAQDFELKTQEQVMTGRELTLRSKELMTVSRLRLVKEGNEKGRALGRLKLTNKDVARISGWIEDDTVSQEMYHDRLDAVLSLGADADRDALANTSLNQAGQELLNMWEQMDRGKVKKEEAFTKADAAVRGRHAEGQK
;
A
#
# COMPACT_ATOMS: atom_id res chain seq x y z
N MET A 1 4.27 -14.65 -10.06
CA MET A 1 5.37 -15.14 -9.20
C MET A 1 5.36 -14.28 -7.96
N ALA A 2 4.76 -14.80 -6.89
CA ALA A 2 4.60 -14.11 -5.63
C ALA A 2 5.95 -13.59 -5.17
N LEU A 3 6.05 -12.32 -4.78
CA LEU A 3 7.26 -11.77 -4.16
C LEU A 3 7.70 -12.61 -2.97
N ILE A 4 6.77 -13.30 -2.30
CA ILE A 4 7.05 -14.29 -1.27
C ILE A 4 8.00 -15.39 -1.80
N ASP A 5 7.77 -15.98 -2.97
CA ASP A 5 8.70 -16.97 -3.55
C ASP A 5 10.09 -16.39 -3.87
N LYS A 6 10.14 -15.09 -4.23
CA LYS A 6 11.38 -14.38 -4.57
C LYS A 6 12.17 -13.95 -3.32
N ILE A 7 11.48 -13.55 -2.26
CA ILE A 7 12.03 -13.14 -0.97
C ILE A 7 12.46 -14.34 -0.13
N LEU A 8 11.75 -15.45 -0.25
CA LEU A 8 12.02 -16.66 0.50
C LEU A 8 13.01 -17.59 -0.18
N GLY A 9 13.13 -17.53 -1.50
CA GLY A 9 13.71 -18.63 -2.25
C GLY A 9 12.89 -19.92 -2.04
N ARG A 10 13.14 -20.94 -2.85
CA ARG A 10 12.35 -22.19 -2.82
C ARG A 10 12.39 -22.97 -1.48
N ASN A 11 13.24 -22.59 -0.52
CA ASN A 11 13.52 -23.37 0.69
C ASN A 11 13.60 -22.58 2.02
N ARG A 12 13.35 -21.26 2.06
CA ARG A 12 13.33 -20.51 3.35
C ARG A 12 11.91 -20.10 3.69
N SER A 13 11.57 -20.07 4.97
CA SER A 13 10.31 -19.51 5.45
C SER A 13 10.48 -18.02 5.79
N LEU A 14 9.38 -17.24 5.83
CA LEU A 14 9.39 -15.83 6.27
C LEU A 14 9.98 -15.67 7.67
N SER A 15 9.92 -16.73 8.48
CA SER A 15 10.55 -16.82 9.81
C SER A 15 12.09 -16.85 9.77
N ASP A 16 12.68 -17.29 8.66
CA ASP A 16 14.11 -17.57 8.56
C ASP A 16 14.94 -16.34 8.15
N LEU A 17 14.28 -15.30 7.62
CA LEU A 17 14.91 -14.05 7.22
C LEU A 17 15.25 -13.18 8.43
N SER A 18 16.51 -12.83 8.63
CA SER A 18 16.97 -11.89 9.66
C SER A 18 16.28 -10.52 9.56
N ALA A 19 16.25 -9.75 10.65
CA ALA A 19 15.75 -8.38 10.63
C ALA A 19 16.49 -7.51 9.59
N GLY A 20 17.79 -7.73 9.41
CA GLY A 20 18.60 -7.06 8.39
C GLY A 20 18.22 -7.41 6.95
N GLU A 21 17.89 -8.68 6.66
CA GLU A 21 17.37 -9.11 5.34
C GLU A 21 16.00 -8.48 5.07
N LEU A 22 15.08 -8.52 6.05
CA LEU A 22 13.75 -7.90 5.94
C LEU A 22 13.86 -6.38 5.69
N ARG A 23 14.81 -5.70 6.33
CA ARG A 23 15.04 -4.27 6.11
C ARG A 23 15.54 -3.96 4.69
N LYS A 24 16.39 -4.80 4.12
CA LYS A 24 16.86 -4.63 2.72
C LYS A 24 15.72 -4.79 1.73
N GLU A 25 14.88 -5.80 1.94
CA GLU A 25 13.69 -6.04 1.10
C GLU A 25 12.68 -4.90 1.21
N GLU A 26 12.41 -4.40 2.42
CA GLU A 26 11.55 -3.24 2.66
C GLU A 26 12.00 -2.02 1.83
N ILE A 27 13.31 -1.74 1.82
CA ILE A 27 13.89 -0.63 1.04
C ILE A 27 13.70 -0.87 -0.48
N LEU A 28 13.93 -2.11 -0.94
CA LEU A 28 13.79 -2.46 -2.35
C LEU A 28 12.35 -2.32 -2.83
N ILE A 29 11.39 -2.88 -2.09
CA ILE A 29 9.96 -2.81 -2.40
C ILE A 29 9.48 -1.37 -2.34
N SER A 30 9.90 -0.58 -1.34
CA SER A 30 9.56 0.85 -1.25
C SER A 30 10.01 1.59 -2.50
N LYS A 31 11.26 1.38 -2.97
CA LYS A 31 11.75 2.02 -4.20
C LYS A 31 10.94 1.60 -5.43
N GLN A 32 10.52 0.34 -5.51
CA GLN A 32 9.66 -0.15 -6.61
C GLN A 32 8.28 0.50 -6.57
N ARG A 33 7.64 0.55 -5.39
CA ARG A 33 6.37 1.24 -5.17
C ARG A 33 6.46 2.72 -5.59
N ASP A 34 7.52 3.42 -5.19
CA ASP A 34 7.69 4.84 -5.51
C ASP A 34 7.88 5.07 -7.01
N ARG A 35 8.56 4.16 -7.72
CA ARG A 35 8.66 4.20 -9.19
C ARG A 35 7.31 3.99 -9.86
N LEU A 36 6.48 3.06 -9.35
CA LEU A 36 5.14 2.81 -9.87
C LEU A 36 4.23 4.01 -9.66
N MET A 37 4.30 4.68 -8.50
CA MET A 37 3.55 5.93 -8.25
C MET A 37 3.91 7.01 -9.26
N LYS A 38 5.21 7.28 -9.46
CA LYS A 38 5.68 8.24 -10.48
C LYS A 38 5.26 7.86 -11.90
N LYS A 39 5.22 6.57 -12.21
CA LYS A 39 4.75 6.08 -13.51
C LYS A 39 3.26 6.38 -13.70
N ILE A 40 2.42 6.17 -12.68
CA ILE A 40 0.99 6.49 -12.73
C ILE A 40 0.78 7.99 -12.93
N GLU A 41 1.53 8.85 -12.23
CA GLU A 41 1.50 10.30 -12.42
C GLU A 41 1.84 10.68 -13.87
N THR A 42 2.93 10.11 -14.40
CA THR A 42 3.36 10.35 -15.79
C THR A 42 2.30 9.90 -16.80
N LEU A 43 1.65 8.74 -16.57
CA LEU A 43 0.57 8.25 -17.43
C LEU A 43 -0.66 9.16 -17.37
N ALA A 44 -0.98 9.71 -16.19
CA ALA A 44 -2.08 10.67 -16.04
C ALA A 44 -1.80 11.95 -16.83
N GLU A 45 -0.58 12.50 -16.75
CA GLU A 45 -0.18 13.66 -17.56
C GLU A 45 -0.22 13.37 -19.06
N GLN A 46 0.26 12.21 -19.50
CA GLN A 46 0.23 11.81 -20.91
C GLN A 46 -1.21 11.72 -21.41
N LYS A 47 -2.12 11.10 -20.65
CA LYS A 47 -3.55 11.04 -20.97
C LYS A 47 -4.19 12.42 -21.07
N GLN A 48 -3.88 13.30 -20.12
CA GLN A 48 -4.36 14.69 -20.14
C GLN A 48 -3.94 15.39 -21.44
N ARG A 49 -2.67 15.23 -21.84
CA ARG A 49 -2.15 15.82 -23.09
C ARG A 49 -2.84 15.24 -24.32
N ILE A 50 -2.98 13.92 -24.42
CA ILE A 50 -3.68 13.26 -25.54
C ILE A 50 -5.11 13.78 -25.66
N PHE A 51 -5.82 13.90 -24.54
CA PHE A 51 -7.18 14.43 -24.51
C PHE A 51 -7.25 15.88 -25.01
N GLN A 52 -6.36 16.75 -24.53
CA GLN A 52 -6.30 18.15 -24.97
C GLN A 52 -5.98 18.25 -26.47
N THR A 53 -5.02 17.46 -26.97
CA THR A 53 -4.68 17.41 -28.39
C THR A 53 -5.86 16.90 -29.23
N GLY A 54 -6.54 15.85 -28.78
CA GLY A 54 -7.72 15.28 -29.46
C GLY A 54 -8.88 16.28 -29.53
N ALA A 55 -9.10 17.04 -28.46
CA ALA A 55 -10.14 18.08 -28.41
C ALA A 55 -9.87 19.24 -29.39
N ALA A 56 -8.60 19.61 -29.58
CA ALA A 56 -8.21 20.67 -30.52
C ALA A 56 -8.11 20.19 -31.98
N GLN A 57 -8.01 18.88 -32.20
CA GLN A 57 -7.82 18.29 -33.53
C GLN A 57 -9.10 18.43 -34.38
N LYS A 58 -8.96 18.67 -35.68
CA LYS A 58 -10.08 18.81 -36.63
C LYS A 58 -10.27 17.58 -37.53
N SER A 59 -9.21 16.85 -37.87
CA SER A 59 -9.29 15.61 -38.64
C SER A 59 -9.89 14.48 -37.81
N THR A 60 -10.89 13.80 -38.36
CA THR A 60 -11.58 12.66 -37.73
C THR A 60 -10.65 11.46 -37.57
N GLU A 61 -9.79 11.21 -38.57
CA GLU A 61 -8.81 10.13 -38.56
C GLU A 61 -7.80 10.32 -37.42
N LEU A 62 -7.27 11.54 -37.29
CA LEU A 62 -6.33 11.88 -36.21
C LEU A 62 -6.99 11.85 -34.83
N ARG A 63 -8.26 12.28 -34.71
CA ARG A 63 -9.02 12.12 -33.45
C ARG A 63 -9.20 10.66 -33.07
N THR A 64 -9.48 9.79 -34.05
CA THR A 64 -9.68 8.36 -33.81
C THR A 64 -8.39 7.72 -33.32
N ALA A 65 -7.25 8.03 -33.94
CA ALA A 65 -5.94 7.56 -33.48
C ALA A 65 -5.62 8.04 -32.04
N LEU A 66 -5.87 9.32 -31.73
CA LEU A 66 -5.66 9.87 -30.39
C LEU A 66 -6.57 9.22 -29.33
N ALA A 67 -7.81 8.87 -29.70
CA ALA A 67 -8.72 8.15 -28.81
C ALA A 67 -8.18 6.74 -28.50
N GLN A 68 -7.68 6.01 -29.51
CA GLN A 68 -7.04 4.71 -29.31
C GLN A 68 -5.79 4.80 -28.41
N ASP A 69 -4.95 5.82 -28.61
CA ASP A 69 -3.80 6.07 -27.74
C ASP A 69 -4.22 6.35 -26.28
N PHE A 70 -5.30 7.12 -26.09
CA PHE A 70 -5.85 7.37 -24.76
C PHE A 70 -6.35 6.09 -24.07
N GLU A 71 -7.02 5.21 -24.82
CA GLU A 71 -7.46 3.90 -24.33
C GLU A 71 -6.28 3.02 -23.92
N LEU A 72 -5.25 2.92 -24.77
CA LEU A 72 -4.01 2.17 -24.46
C LEU A 72 -3.35 2.69 -23.19
N LYS A 73 -3.23 4.02 -23.04
CA LYS A 73 -2.66 4.63 -21.84
C LYS A 73 -3.51 4.41 -20.59
N THR A 74 -4.82 4.34 -20.75
CA THR A 74 -5.74 4.00 -19.66
C THR A 74 -5.54 2.56 -19.20
N GLN A 75 -5.42 1.62 -20.13
CA GLN A 75 -5.12 0.22 -19.78
C GLN A 75 -3.76 0.09 -19.09
N GLU A 76 -2.72 0.78 -19.57
CA GLU A 76 -1.40 0.81 -18.95
C GLU A 76 -1.46 1.36 -17.51
N GLN A 77 -2.24 2.43 -17.29
CA GLN A 77 -2.44 3.02 -15.97
C GLN A 77 -3.13 2.05 -15.01
N VAL A 78 -4.16 1.32 -15.47
CA VAL A 78 -4.86 0.31 -14.66
C VAL A 78 -3.92 -0.83 -14.27
N MET A 79 -3.15 -1.37 -15.22
CA MET A 79 -2.17 -2.44 -14.92
C MET A 79 -1.09 -1.98 -13.94
N THR A 80 -0.58 -0.76 -14.13
CA THR A 80 0.40 -0.15 -13.21
C THR A 80 -0.20 0.06 -11.81
N GLY A 81 -1.48 0.44 -11.72
CA GLY A 81 -2.22 0.57 -10.46
C GLY A 81 -2.40 -0.76 -9.71
N ARG A 82 -2.66 -1.86 -10.44
CA ARG A 82 -2.69 -3.22 -9.86
C ARG A 82 -1.33 -3.61 -9.31
N GLU A 83 -0.26 -3.38 -10.07
CA GLU A 83 1.10 -3.66 -9.60
C GLU A 83 1.46 -2.82 -8.35
N LEU A 84 1.06 -1.55 -8.32
CA LEU A 84 1.25 -0.69 -7.15
C LEU A 84 0.55 -1.24 -5.91
N THR A 85 -0.68 -1.75 -6.07
CA THR A 85 -1.46 -2.35 -4.98
C THR A 85 -0.74 -3.57 -4.41
N LEU A 86 -0.26 -4.44 -5.30
CA LEU A 86 0.53 -5.63 -4.95
C LEU A 86 1.81 -5.24 -4.20
N ARG A 87 2.60 -4.29 -4.72
CA ARG A 87 3.82 -3.80 -4.03
C ARG A 87 3.53 -3.18 -2.67
N SER A 88 2.36 -2.56 -2.51
CA SER A 88 1.95 -1.95 -1.25
C SER A 88 1.63 -3.01 -0.19
N LYS A 89 0.86 -4.06 -0.55
CA LYS A 89 0.58 -5.19 0.35
C LYS A 89 1.84 -5.94 0.75
N GLU A 90 2.74 -6.14 -0.21
CA GLU A 90 4.05 -6.74 0.01
C GLU A 90 4.89 -5.93 1.00
N LEU A 91 4.97 -4.61 0.81
CA LEU A 91 5.68 -3.72 1.72
C LEU A 91 5.12 -3.82 3.14
N MET A 92 3.79 -3.78 3.31
CA MET A 92 3.15 -3.92 4.61
C MET A 92 3.51 -5.24 5.28
N THR A 93 3.55 -6.33 4.52
CA THR A 93 3.94 -7.65 5.02
C THR A 93 5.35 -7.65 5.55
N VAL A 94 6.31 -7.18 4.75
CA VAL A 94 7.72 -7.15 5.12
C VAL A 94 7.96 -6.23 6.32
N SER A 95 7.33 -5.05 6.33
CA SER A 95 7.40 -4.12 7.46
C SER A 95 6.86 -4.74 8.76
N ARG A 96 5.71 -5.42 8.72
CA ARG A 96 5.14 -6.09 9.90
C ARG A 96 6.03 -7.21 10.40
N LEU A 97 6.52 -8.07 9.51
CA LEU A 97 7.44 -9.16 9.88
C LEU A 97 8.73 -8.62 10.51
N ARG A 98 9.28 -7.54 9.96
CA ARG A 98 10.46 -6.88 10.53
C ARG A 98 10.18 -6.42 11.96
N LEU A 99 9.05 -5.78 12.21
CA LEU A 99 8.66 -5.32 13.56
C LEU A 99 8.52 -6.48 14.55
N VAL A 100 7.85 -7.57 14.15
CA VAL A 100 7.72 -8.78 14.99
C VAL A 100 9.09 -9.37 15.30
N LYS A 101 9.99 -9.40 14.32
CA LYS A 101 11.34 -9.96 14.48
C LYS A 101 12.23 -9.11 15.37
N GLU A 102 12.29 -7.80 15.13
CA GLU A 102 13.02 -6.85 15.97
C GLU A 102 12.47 -6.81 17.40
N GLY A 103 11.15 -6.97 17.56
CA GLY A 103 10.50 -7.11 18.86
C GLY A 103 11.02 -8.32 19.62
N ASN A 104 10.96 -9.49 18.99
CA ASN A 104 11.41 -10.74 19.59
C ASN A 104 12.91 -10.75 19.89
N GLU A 105 13.76 -10.19 19.02
CA GLU A 105 15.20 -10.01 19.29
C GLU A 105 15.46 -9.13 20.52
N LYS A 106 14.57 -8.19 20.82
CA LYS A 106 14.62 -7.30 22.00
C LYS A 106 13.85 -7.86 23.20
N GLY A 107 13.40 -9.11 23.16
CA GLY A 107 12.64 -9.75 24.24
C GLY A 107 11.19 -9.24 24.39
N ARG A 108 10.66 -8.52 23.40
CA ARG A 108 9.25 -8.09 23.34
C ARG A 108 8.45 -9.07 22.49
N ALA A 109 7.43 -9.71 23.08
CA ALA A 109 6.56 -10.63 22.36
C ALA A 109 5.56 -9.86 21.46
N LEU A 110 6.04 -9.29 20.35
CA LEU A 110 5.20 -8.55 19.38
C LEU A 110 4.41 -9.45 18.41
N GLY A 111 4.07 -10.68 18.80
CA GLY A 111 3.32 -11.63 17.97
C GLY A 111 4.12 -12.87 17.57
N ARG A 112 3.51 -13.68 16.71
CA ARG A 112 4.00 -15.02 16.35
C ARG A 112 5.11 -14.96 15.30
N LEU A 113 6.33 -15.30 15.70
CA LEU A 113 7.50 -15.36 14.80
C LEU A 113 7.44 -16.56 13.83
N LYS A 114 6.86 -17.68 14.26
CA LYS A 114 6.81 -18.93 13.47
C LYS A 114 5.53 -19.03 12.63
N LEU A 115 5.49 -18.36 11.49
CA LEU A 115 4.43 -18.56 10.50
C LEU A 115 4.47 -20.00 9.96
N THR A 116 3.30 -20.66 9.88
CA THR A 116 3.20 -21.95 9.20
C THR A 116 3.17 -21.77 7.69
N ASN A 117 3.50 -22.82 6.93
CA ASN A 117 3.32 -22.83 5.48
C ASN A 117 1.88 -22.48 5.06
N LYS A 118 0.87 -22.83 5.88
CA LYS A 118 -0.53 -22.46 5.65
C LYS A 118 -0.78 -20.97 5.84
N ASP A 119 -0.08 -20.32 6.77
CA ASP A 119 -0.16 -18.88 6.98
C ASP A 119 0.50 -18.13 5.83
N VAL A 120 1.68 -18.59 5.39
CA VAL A 120 2.39 -18.04 4.23
C VAL A 120 1.52 -18.15 2.97
N ALA A 121 0.93 -19.33 2.71
CA ALA A 121 0.05 -19.52 1.56
C ALA A 121 -1.19 -18.60 1.60
N ARG A 122 -1.76 -18.36 2.79
CA ARG A 122 -2.89 -17.42 2.96
C ARG A 122 -2.47 -15.97 2.66
N ILE A 123 -1.33 -15.53 3.22
CA ILE A 123 -0.80 -14.19 2.99
C ILE A 123 -0.50 -13.99 1.50
N SER A 124 0.16 -14.94 0.84
CA SER A 124 0.39 -14.90 -0.62
C SER A 124 -0.90 -14.76 -1.39
N GLY A 125 -1.92 -15.55 -1.06
CA GLY A 125 -3.23 -15.47 -1.71
C GLY A 125 -3.87 -14.09 -1.58
N TRP A 126 -3.79 -13.46 -0.40
CA TRP A 126 -4.35 -12.11 -0.20
C TRP A 126 -3.56 -11.00 -0.90
N ILE A 127 -2.25 -11.17 -1.09
CA ILE A 127 -1.41 -10.23 -1.84
C ILE A 127 -1.85 -10.20 -3.31
N GLU A 128 -2.10 -11.38 -3.89
CA GLU A 128 -2.45 -11.54 -5.31
C GLU A 128 -3.95 -11.31 -5.59
N ASP A 129 -4.80 -11.38 -4.57
CA ASP A 129 -6.24 -11.16 -4.71
C ASP A 129 -6.60 -9.67 -4.72
N ASP A 130 -6.98 -9.18 -5.90
CA ASP A 130 -7.43 -7.80 -6.13
C ASP A 130 -8.74 -7.45 -5.39
N THR A 131 -9.52 -8.44 -4.94
CA THR A 131 -10.75 -8.20 -4.15
C THR A 131 -10.46 -7.86 -2.69
N VAL A 132 -9.26 -8.19 -2.21
CA VAL A 132 -8.82 -7.86 -0.86
C VAL A 132 -8.32 -6.42 -0.84
N SER A 133 -9.08 -5.52 -0.23
CA SER A 133 -8.67 -4.13 -0.03
C SER A 133 -7.44 -4.03 0.86
N GLN A 134 -6.75 -2.89 0.83
CA GLN A 134 -5.58 -2.64 1.70
C GLN A 134 -5.94 -2.73 3.19
N GLU A 135 -7.12 -2.23 3.57
CA GLU A 135 -7.62 -2.30 4.95
C GLU A 135 -7.90 -3.75 5.37
N MET A 136 -8.64 -4.50 4.54
CA MET A 136 -8.89 -5.91 4.81
C MET A 136 -7.60 -6.73 4.85
N TYR A 137 -6.63 -6.38 4.00
CA TYR A 137 -5.31 -7.00 4.00
C TYR A 137 -4.59 -6.74 5.32
N HIS A 138 -4.62 -5.49 5.80
CA HIS A 138 -4.02 -5.09 7.06
C HIS A 138 -4.61 -5.87 8.24
N ASP A 139 -5.95 -5.88 8.36
CA ASP A 139 -6.65 -6.58 9.45
C ASP A 139 -6.36 -8.09 9.43
N ARG A 140 -6.39 -8.71 8.24
CA ARG A 140 -6.11 -10.14 8.08
C ARG A 140 -4.65 -10.49 8.39
N LEU A 141 -3.71 -9.63 7.99
CA LEU A 141 -2.30 -9.80 8.29
C LEU A 141 -2.05 -9.70 9.80
N ASP A 142 -2.64 -8.68 10.45
CA ASP A 142 -2.53 -8.50 11.89
C ASP A 142 -3.16 -9.69 12.64
N ALA A 143 -4.30 -10.21 12.19
CA ALA A 143 -4.92 -11.40 12.78
C ALA A 143 -3.98 -12.63 12.70
N VAL A 144 -3.32 -12.86 11.56
CA VAL A 144 -2.39 -13.97 11.38
C VAL A 144 -1.14 -13.82 12.25
N LEU A 145 -0.63 -12.59 12.39
CA LEU A 145 0.57 -12.31 13.18
C LEU A 145 0.30 -12.21 14.69
N SER A 146 -0.92 -11.85 15.10
CA SER A 146 -1.35 -11.71 16.51
C SER A 146 -1.84 -13.01 17.16
N LEU A 147 -2.13 -14.06 16.38
CA LEU A 147 -2.58 -15.40 16.82
C LEU A 147 -1.58 -16.18 17.73
N GLY A 148 -0.62 -15.50 18.36
CA GLY A 148 0.24 -16.04 19.43
C GLY A 148 0.50 -15.06 20.59
N ALA A 149 -0.13 -13.88 20.60
CA ALA A 149 0.04 -12.82 21.61
C ALA A 149 -1.25 -12.56 22.42
N ASP A 150 -2.13 -13.55 22.55
CA ASP A 150 -3.31 -13.46 23.43
C ASP A 150 -2.95 -13.31 24.92
N ALA A 151 -1.65 -13.30 25.28
CA ALA A 151 -1.17 -13.05 26.63
C ALA A 151 -0.80 -11.57 26.94
N ASP A 152 -0.60 -10.70 25.95
CA ASP A 152 -0.18 -9.29 26.17
C ASP A 152 -1.03 -8.30 25.35
N ARG A 153 -2.35 -8.54 25.34
CA ARG A 153 -3.35 -7.81 24.54
C ARG A 153 -3.51 -6.32 24.92
N ASP A 154 -2.89 -5.84 26.00
CA ASP A 154 -3.04 -4.46 26.47
C ASP A 154 -1.98 -3.48 25.95
N ALA A 155 -0.88 -3.94 25.32
CA ALA A 155 0.22 -3.04 24.91
C ALA A 155 0.13 -2.52 23.46
N LEU A 156 -0.73 -3.09 22.61
CA LEU A 156 -0.81 -2.78 21.17
C LEU A 156 -2.08 -2.03 20.74
N ALA A 157 -2.98 -1.70 21.67
CA ALA A 157 -4.24 -1.02 21.38
C ALA A 157 -4.08 0.41 20.79
N ASN A 158 -2.87 0.98 20.75
CA ASN A 158 -2.62 2.38 20.33
C ASN A 158 -1.88 2.56 19.00
N THR A 159 -1.98 1.63 18.04
CA THR A 159 -1.51 1.88 16.66
C THR A 159 -2.62 1.80 15.62
N SER A 160 -3.70 2.51 15.87
CA SER A 160 -4.70 2.89 14.87
C SER A 160 -4.14 3.96 13.92
N LEU A 161 -3.24 3.57 13.02
CA LEU A 161 -2.67 4.43 11.97
C LEU A 161 -3.52 4.46 10.68
N ASN A 162 -4.71 3.85 10.66
CA ASN A 162 -5.54 3.75 9.44
C ASN A 162 -6.58 4.89 9.29
N GLN A 163 -7.06 5.48 10.40
CA GLN A 163 -8.15 6.45 10.32
C GLN A 163 -7.73 7.78 9.65
N ALA A 164 -6.47 8.19 9.82
CA ALA A 164 -5.93 9.39 9.18
C ALA A 164 -5.80 9.23 7.66
N GLY A 165 -5.44 8.04 7.16
CA GLY A 165 -5.34 7.77 5.72
C GLY A 165 -6.70 7.80 5.03
N GLN A 166 -7.72 7.22 5.68
CA GLN A 166 -9.09 7.23 5.19
C GLN A 166 -9.72 8.64 5.21
N GLU A 167 -9.42 9.45 6.22
CA GLU A 167 -9.80 10.86 6.27
C GLU A 167 -9.13 11.67 5.15
N LEU A 168 -7.86 11.41 4.86
CA LEU A 168 -7.11 12.07 3.79
C LEU A 168 -7.64 11.71 2.40
N LEU A 169 -7.99 10.43 2.17
CA LEU A 169 -8.67 9.97 0.97
C LEU A 169 -10.04 10.64 0.81
N ASN A 170 -10.85 10.68 1.87
CA ASN A 170 -12.14 11.37 1.87
C ASN A 170 -12.00 12.87 1.59
N MET A 171 -10.95 13.52 2.11
CA MET A 171 -10.65 14.93 1.83
C MET A 171 -10.22 15.16 0.38
N TRP A 172 -9.39 14.27 -0.19
CA TRP A 172 -9.02 14.34 -1.61
C TRP A 172 -10.23 14.12 -2.53
N GLU A 173 -11.11 13.15 -2.22
CA GLU A 173 -12.36 12.98 -2.97
C GLU A 173 -13.28 14.21 -2.86
N GLN A 174 -13.32 14.87 -1.70
CA GLN A 174 -14.07 16.11 -1.53
C GLN A 174 -13.46 17.29 -2.30
N MET A 175 -12.12 17.34 -2.44
CA MET A 175 -11.45 18.33 -3.29
C MET A 175 -11.71 18.07 -4.78
N ASP A 176 -11.62 16.82 -5.24
CA ASP A 176 -11.87 16.45 -6.64
C ASP A 176 -13.33 16.71 -7.05
N ARG A 177 -14.28 16.62 -6.10
CA ARG A 177 -15.69 17.01 -6.28
C ARG A 177 -15.94 18.52 -6.12
N GLY A 178 -14.90 19.33 -5.88
CA GLY A 178 -14.99 20.79 -5.76
C GLY A 178 -15.63 21.29 -4.45
N LYS A 179 -15.76 20.44 -3.42
CA LYS A 179 -16.42 20.78 -2.15
C LYS A 179 -15.52 21.48 -1.13
N VAL A 180 -14.19 21.44 -1.31
CA VAL A 180 -13.21 22.05 -0.39
C VAL A 180 -12.07 22.68 -1.19
N LYS A 181 -11.65 23.90 -0.84
CA LYS A 181 -10.49 24.57 -1.45
C LYS A 181 -9.18 23.98 -0.91
N LYS A 182 -8.12 23.93 -1.74
CA LYS A 182 -6.81 23.30 -1.42
C LYS A 182 -6.22 23.72 -0.07
N GLU A 183 -6.36 24.99 0.31
CA GLU A 183 -5.80 25.56 1.53
C GLU A 183 -6.54 25.10 2.81
N GLU A 184 -7.87 24.90 2.73
CA GLU A 184 -8.69 24.40 3.83
C GLU A 184 -8.55 22.88 4.01
N ALA A 185 -8.32 22.14 2.92
CA ALA A 185 -8.10 20.70 2.97
C ALA A 185 -6.77 20.34 3.64
N PHE A 186 -5.71 21.11 3.36
CA PHE A 186 -4.39 20.91 3.98
C PHE A 186 -4.44 21.17 5.49
N THR A 187 -5.06 22.26 5.93
CA THR A 187 -5.19 22.59 7.36
C THR A 187 -6.05 21.60 8.12
N LYS A 188 -7.14 21.08 7.52
CA LYS A 188 -7.97 20.03 8.13
C LYS A 188 -7.24 18.68 8.21
N ALA A 189 -6.48 18.31 7.18
CA ALA A 189 -5.68 17.08 7.19
C ALA A 189 -4.53 17.15 8.22
N ASP A 190 -3.81 18.26 8.27
CA ASP A 190 -2.74 18.49 9.25
C ASP A 190 -3.28 18.57 10.68
N ALA A 191 -4.47 19.18 10.89
CA ALA A 191 -5.14 19.21 12.19
C ALA A 191 -5.64 17.83 12.65
N ALA A 192 -6.17 17.01 11.74
CA ALA A 192 -6.61 15.65 12.05
C ALA A 192 -5.45 14.74 12.48
N VAL A 193 -4.27 14.93 11.86
CA VAL A 193 -3.04 14.21 12.22
C VAL A 193 -2.48 14.73 13.55
N ARG A 194 -2.48 16.05 13.79
CA ARG A 194 -1.95 16.66 15.03
C ARG A 194 -2.83 16.45 16.25
N GLY A 195 -4.15 16.52 16.11
CA GLY A 195 -5.10 16.35 17.22
C GLY A 195 -4.98 14.97 17.86
N ARG A 196 -4.75 13.93 17.06
CA ARG A 196 -4.61 12.54 17.53
C ARG A 196 -3.27 12.24 18.18
N HIS A 197 -2.19 12.90 17.74
CA HIS A 197 -0.89 12.82 18.41
C HIS A 197 -0.93 13.38 19.84
N ALA A 198 -1.83 14.34 20.11
CA ALA A 198 -2.02 14.91 21.45
C ALA A 198 -2.94 14.07 22.36
N GLU A 199 -3.86 13.28 21.79
CA GLU A 199 -4.76 12.39 22.56
C GLU A 199 -4.12 11.05 22.94
N GLY A 200 -3.11 10.59 22.20
CA GLY A 200 -2.35 9.37 22.52
C GLY A 200 -1.28 9.52 23.62
N GLN A 201 -1.17 10.69 24.27
CA GLN A 201 -0.20 10.99 25.34
C GLN A 201 -0.86 11.28 26.72
N LYS A 202 -2.17 11.03 26.87
CA LYS A 202 -2.86 11.13 28.16
C LYS A 202 -3.16 9.77 28.76
#